data_AF-A0A8H5YTS7-F1
#
_entry.id   AF-A0A8H5YTS7-F1
#
_cell.length_a   1.000
_cell.length_b   1.000
_cell.length_c   1.000
_cell.angle_alpha   90.00
_cell.angle_beta   90.00
_cell.angle_gamma   90.00
#
_symmetry.space_group_name_H-M   'P 1'
#
loop_
_entity.id
_entity.type
_entity.pdbx_description
1 polymer ?
#
loop_
_entity_poly.entity_id
_entity_poly.type
_entity_poly.pdbx_seq_one_letter_code
_entity_poly.pdbx_strand_id
1 'polypeptide(L)'
;MPTMNPAMNPGSIIDAIRSDPMPITDIYWPAFKNAVENDPQQLRPIDLTCTICTEQMSTQGSGSGSIHWIPKTGRRISHDAQILPCGHMVGGSCLMNWLDRQSEQFRGRESYSCPVCNTAIMYHPECGHLCHGQRIPHLTADYSKVPLVLSEGGFIYARCAGCEIQHTFSEMTQYTGIYKWEDEVESTNQYISLGFLDPRPGGFLYMDGSREPKRPICERVRRLQTPEELKTIWEAYRKVWVLKFKTFWISHDFSNVGLCLYLMKTMKPLPQTPKTQGFFRRVFSRGSSI
;
A
#
# COMPACT_ATOMS: atom_id res chain seq x y z
N MET A 1 -39.47 -23.26 61.16
CA MET A 1 -38.42 -22.24 61.23
C MET A 1 -37.71 -22.18 59.88
N PRO A 2 -37.69 -21.04 59.18
CA PRO A 2 -36.97 -20.92 57.92
C PRO A 2 -35.48 -20.63 58.19
N THR A 3 -34.60 -21.46 57.64
CA THR A 3 -33.15 -21.27 57.64
C THR A 3 -32.77 -20.10 56.75
N MET A 4 -32.00 -19.16 57.31
CA MET A 4 -31.51 -17.95 56.66
C MET A 4 -30.57 -18.28 55.49
N ASN A 5 -30.75 -17.59 54.36
CA ASN A 5 -29.75 -17.53 53.29
C ASN A 5 -28.47 -16.86 53.80
N PRO A 6 -27.26 -17.34 53.42
CA PRO A 6 -26.04 -16.59 53.66
C PRO A 6 -26.05 -15.34 52.77
N ALA A 7 -25.91 -14.19 53.40
CA ALA A 7 -25.77 -12.90 52.74
C ALA A 7 -24.62 -12.96 51.72
N MET A 8 -24.92 -12.70 50.45
CA MET A 8 -23.91 -12.40 49.44
C MET A 8 -23.09 -11.20 49.92
N ASN A 9 -21.78 -11.40 50.01
CA ASN A 9 -20.83 -10.38 50.42
C ASN A 9 -20.76 -9.27 49.34
N PRO A 10 -21.11 -8.01 49.66
CA PRO A 10 -21.08 -6.89 48.71
C PRO A 10 -19.69 -6.61 48.12
N GLY A 11 -18.63 -7.10 48.77
CA GLY A 11 -17.25 -6.97 48.29
C GLY A 11 -16.98 -7.69 46.96
N SER A 12 -17.72 -8.76 46.64
CA SER A 12 -17.49 -9.55 45.41
C SER A 12 -17.93 -8.85 44.11
N ILE A 13 -18.84 -7.87 44.19
CA ILE A 13 -19.31 -7.11 43.03
C ILE A 13 -18.37 -5.93 42.74
N ILE A 14 -17.72 -5.36 43.75
CA ILE A 14 -16.85 -4.19 43.59
C ILE A 14 -15.47 -4.58 43.03
N ASP A 15 -14.95 -5.77 43.36
CA ASP A 15 -13.69 -6.25 42.81
C ASP A 15 -13.79 -6.64 41.32
N ALA A 16 -14.98 -7.04 40.85
CA ALA A 16 -15.25 -7.31 39.43
C ALA A 16 -15.32 -6.04 38.56
N ILE A 17 -15.51 -4.86 39.17
CA ILE A 17 -15.65 -3.57 38.46
C ILE A 17 -14.28 -2.87 38.28
N ARG A 18 -13.22 -3.36 38.92
CA ARG A 18 -11.89 -2.71 38.97
C ARG A 18 -10.76 -3.42 38.21
N SER A 19 -11.08 -4.48 37.48
CA SER A 19 -10.10 -5.11 36.61
C SER A 19 -10.00 -4.30 35.33
N ASP A 20 -8.89 -3.57 35.14
CA ASP A 20 -8.62 -2.91 33.86
C ASP A 20 -8.77 -3.96 32.73
N PRO A 21 -9.48 -3.61 31.65
CA PRO A 21 -9.73 -4.54 30.56
C PRO A 21 -8.39 -5.02 29.98
N MET A 22 -8.18 -6.34 29.90
CA MET A 22 -6.91 -6.89 29.43
C MET A 22 -6.56 -6.38 28.03
N PRO A 23 -5.32 -5.92 27.79
CA PRO A 23 -4.92 -5.37 26.51
C PRO A 23 -4.96 -6.42 25.39
N ILE A 24 -5.19 -5.95 24.16
CA ILE A 24 -5.02 -6.75 22.94
C ILE A 24 -3.54 -6.69 22.53
N THR A 25 -2.83 -7.81 22.70
CA THR A 25 -1.38 -7.89 22.51
C THR A 25 -0.93 -8.84 21.40
N ASP A 26 -1.85 -9.62 20.83
CA ASP A 26 -1.53 -10.62 19.81
C ASP A 26 -1.00 -9.96 18.53
N ILE A 27 0.20 -10.33 18.12
CA ILE A 27 0.84 -9.80 16.91
C ILE A 27 0.48 -10.59 15.64
N TYR A 28 -0.32 -11.66 15.75
CA TYR A 28 -0.82 -12.40 14.62
C TYR A 28 -2.14 -11.80 14.14
N TRP A 29 -2.14 -11.27 12.92
CA TRP A 29 -3.21 -10.45 12.35
C TRP A 29 -4.62 -11.07 12.46
N PRO A 30 -4.87 -12.34 12.12
CA PRO A 30 -6.19 -12.93 12.28
C PRO A 30 -6.72 -12.90 13.71
N ALA A 31 -5.88 -13.24 14.69
CA ALA A 31 -6.26 -13.26 16.10
C ALA A 31 -6.44 -11.84 16.65
N PHE A 32 -5.54 -10.92 16.29
CA PHE A 32 -5.65 -9.50 16.59
C PHE A 32 -6.96 -8.90 16.04
N LYS A 33 -7.23 -9.11 14.75
CA LYS A 33 -8.41 -8.59 14.06
C LYS A 33 -9.69 -9.10 14.74
N ASN A 34 -9.76 -10.41 15.00
CA ASN A 34 -10.89 -11.00 15.71
C ASN A 34 -11.06 -10.41 17.13
N ALA A 35 -9.97 -10.15 17.85
CA ALA A 35 -10.06 -9.50 19.15
C ALA A 35 -10.63 -8.07 19.02
N VAL A 36 -10.09 -7.25 18.12
CA VAL A 36 -10.59 -5.87 17.94
C VAL A 36 -12.05 -5.85 17.49
N GLU A 37 -12.45 -6.72 16.57
CA GLU A 37 -13.84 -6.80 16.08
C GLU A 37 -14.83 -7.26 17.17
N ASN A 38 -14.39 -8.10 18.11
CA ASN A 38 -15.18 -8.50 19.29
C ASN A 38 -15.17 -7.45 20.43
N ASP A 39 -14.52 -6.31 20.24
CA ASP A 39 -14.53 -5.19 21.18
C ASP A 39 -14.96 -3.88 20.49
N PRO A 40 -16.22 -3.79 20.03
CA PRO A 40 -16.71 -2.65 19.27
C PRO A 40 -16.72 -1.34 20.05
N GLN A 41 -16.75 -1.42 21.38
CA GLN A 41 -16.67 -0.26 22.28
C GLN A 41 -15.21 0.18 22.54
N GLN A 42 -14.22 -0.55 22.00
CA GLN A 42 -12.79 -0.28 22.17
C GLN A 42 -12.38 -0.13 23.64
N LEU A 43 -12.94 -0.99 24.50
CA LEU A 43 -12.67 -0.95 25.94
C LEU A 43 -11.26 -1.44 26.25
N ARG A 44 -10.76 -2.41 25.48
CA ARG A 44 -9.42 -2.99 25.65
C ARG A 44 -8.39 -2.12 24.93
N PRO A 45 -7.34 -1.66 25.64
CA PRO A 45 -6.24 -0.97 24.97
C PRO A 45 -5.51 -1.93 24.03
N ILE A 46 -5.04 -1.40 22.90
CA ILE A 46 -4.17 -2.14 21.97
C ILE A 46 -2.72 -1.91 22.38
N ASP A 47 -1.99 -2.99 22.64
CA ASP A 47 -0.59 -2.95 23.08
C ASP A 47 0.26 -3.97 22.32
N LEU A 48 0.57 -3.66 21.06
CA LEU A 48 1.34 -4.54 20.21
C LEU A 48 2.84 -4.29 20.40
N THR A 49 3.58 -5.28 20.87
CA THR A 49 5.04 -5.20 21.02
C THR A 49 5.76 -5.84 19.84
N CYS A 50 6.70 -5.11 19.23
CA CYS A 50 7.50 -5.63 18.13
C CYS A 50 8.48 -6.70 18.62
N THR A 51 8.44 -7.90 18.05
CA THR A 51 9.35 -9.00 18.44
C THR A 51 10.80 -8.81 18.00
N ILE A 52 11.08 -7.87 17.10
CA ILE A 52 12.43 -7.58 16.62
C ILE A 52 13.19 -6.66 17.58
N CYS A 53 12.55 -5.61 18.10
CA CYS A 53 13.19 -4.60 18.95
C CYS A 53 12.61 -4.50 20.36
N THR A 54 11.53 -5.22 20.67
CA THR A 54 10.79 -5.18 21.95
C THR A 54 10.13 -3.83 22.29
N GLU A 55 10.09 -2.89 21.34
CA GLU A 55 9.37 -1.61 21.49
C GLU A 55 7.90 -1.73 21.05
N GLN A 56 7.06 -0.83 21.56
CA GLN A 56 5.64 -0.76 21.22
C GLN A 56 5.44 -0.27 19.78
N MET A 57 4.62 -0.97 19.01
CA MET A 57 4.25 -0.62 17.65
C MET A 57 3.07 0.35 17.64
N SER A 58 3.15 1.34 16.75
CA SER A 58 2.01 2.24 16.51
C SER A 58 0.95 1.55 15.65
N THR A 59 -0.31 1.61 16.09
CA THR A 59 -1.48 1.15 15.33
C THR A 59 -2.27 2.29 14.70
N GLN A 60 -1.92 3.54 15.03
CA GLN A 60 -2.61 4.73 14.54
C GLN A 60 -2.15 5.17 13.14
N GLY A 61 -1.09 4.56 12.61
CA GLY A 61 -0.58 4.79 11.27
C GLY A 61 -0.14 6.25 11.06
N SER A 62 1.13 6.49 10.80
CA SER A 62 1.53 7.80 10.27
C SER A 62 0.77 8.04 8.96
N GLY A 63 -0.21 8.97 8.93
CA GLY A 63 -1.13 9.21 7.81
C GLY A 63 -0.48 9.58 6.48
N SER A 64 0.84 9.52 6.36
CA SER A 64 1.61 9.59 5.12
C SER A 64 1.96 8.17 4.61
N GLY A 65 0.96 7.46 4.09
CA GLY A 65 1.16 6.22 3.35
C GLY A 65 1.84 6.51 2.00
N SER A 66 3.17 6.53 1.98
CA SER A 66 3.90 6.59 0.71
C SER A 66 3.82 5.24 0.03
N ILE A 67 3.18 5.19 -1.15
CA ILE A 67 3.17 4.02 -2.05
C ILE A 67 4.58 3.65 -2.49
N HIS A 68 5.49 4.63 -2.48
CA HIS A 68 6.92 4.36 -2.52
C HIS A 68 7.41 4.02 -1.12
N TRP A 69 7.59 2.72 -0.89
CA TRP A 69 8.23 2.15 0.30
C TRP A 69 9.70 2.55 0.47
N ILE A 70 10.28 3.22 -0.53
CA ILE A 70 11.58 3.86 -0.42
C ILE A 70 11.35 5.20 0.29
N PRO A 71 11.79 5.37 1.56
CA PRO A 71 11.77 6.68 2.18
C PRO A 71 12.49 7.67 1.27
N LYS A 72 11.84 8.80 0.97
CA LYS A 72 12.55 9.95 0.39
C LYS A 72 13.74 10.24 1.30
N THR A 73 14.91 10.55 0.72
CA THR A 73 16.12 10.91 1.47
C THR A 73 15.78 11.85 2.64
N GLY A 74 16.04 11.41 3.87
CA GLY A 74 15.75 12.15 5.10
C GLY A 74 14.43 11.82 5.83
N ARG A 75 13.54 10.97 5.28
CA ARG A 75 12.36 10.48 6.02
C ARG A 75 12.67 9.19 6.78
N ARG A 76 12.44 9.19 8.10
CA ARG A 76 12.44 7.97 8.91
C ARG A 76 11.18 7.14 8.63
N ILE A 77 11.35 5.85 8.45
CA ILE A 77 10.24 4.90 8.41
C ILE A 77 9.64 4.82 9.82
N SER A 78 8.32 4.93 9.93
CA SER A 78 7.63 4.84 11.21
C SER A 78 7.69 3.42 11.78
N HIS A 79 7.63 3.30 13.10
CA HIS A 79 7.48 2.03 13.80
C HIS A 79 6.00 1.60 13.90
N ASP A 80 5.25 1.82 12.81
CA ASP A 80 3.86 1.37 12.70
C ASP A 80 3.82 -0.16 12.52
N ALA A 81 2.80 -0.83 13.04
CA ALA A 81 2.64 -2.27 12.84
C ALA A 81 2.47 -2.61 11.35
N GLN A 82 3.32 -3.49 10.85
CA GLN A 82 3.38 -3.95 9.48
C GLN A 82 2.96 -5.42 9.43
N ILE A 83 1.81 -5.70 8.81
CA ILE A 83 1.24 -7.02 8.62
C ILE A 83 1.94 -7.70 7.44
N LEU A 84 2.65 -8.79 7.71
CA LEU A 84 3.26 -9.62 6.67
C LEU A 84 2.24 -10.59 6.06
N PRO A 85 2.50 -11.14 4.86
CA PRO A 85 1.59 -12.12 4.24
C PRO A 85 1.33 -13.36 5.09
N CYS A 86 2.28 -13.77 5.93
CA CYS A 86 2.09 -14.86 6.88
C CYS A 86 1.21 -14.51 8.09
N GLY A 87 0.77 -13.26 8.21
CA GLY A 87 -0.07 -12.74 9.29
C GLY A 87 0.67 -12.13 10.47
N HIS A 88 1.98 -12.38 10.63
CA HIS A 88 2.72 -11.75 11.73
C HIS A 88 2.93 -10.25 11.50
N MET A 89 2.72 -9.48 12.56
CA MET A 89 2.98 -8.05 12.61
C MET A 89 4.33 -7.75 13.25
N VAL A 90 5.09 -6.85 12.62
CA VAL A 90 6.36 -6.31 13.14
C VAL A 90 6.44 -4.82 12.88
N GLY A 91 7.28 -4.08 13.60
CA GLY A 91 7.39 -2.65 13.38
C GLY A 91 8.01 -2.35 12.02
N GLY A 92 7.40 -1.44 11.25
CA GLY A 92 7.79 -1.16 9.86
C GLY A 92 9.25 -0.77 9.69
N SER A 93 9.78 0.09 10.56
CA SER A 93 11.21 0.43 10.58
C SER A 93 12.12 -0.76 10.88
N CYS A 94 11.70 -1.67 11.76
CA CYS A 94 12.46 -2.86 12.10
C CYS A 94 12.47 -3.89 10.98
N LEU A 95 11.33 -4.11 10.30
CA LEU A 95 11.27 -4.98 9.13
C LEU A 95 12.23 -4.49 8.05
N MET A 96 12.27 -3.19 7.78
CA MET A 96 13.13 -2.64 6.73
C MET A 96 14.61 -2.77 7.09
N ASN A 97 15.00 -2.44 8.32
CA ASN A 97 16.37 -2.65 8.80
C ASN A 97 16.76 -4.15 8.74
N TRP A 98 15.82 -5.04 9.05
CA TRP A 98 16.03 -6.48 8.98
C TRP A 98 16.23 -6.93 7.52
N LEU A 99 15.37 -6.49 6.59
CA LEU A 99 15.50 -6.79 5.16
C LEU A 99 16.81 -6.26 4.57
N ASP A 100 17.21 -5.03 4.92
CA ASP A 100 18.43 -4.41 4.42
C ASP A 100 19.68 -5.17 4.89
N ARG A 101 19.73 -5.58 6.16
CA ARG A 101 20.84 -6.39 6.71
C ARG A 101 20.93 -7.78 6.08
N GLN A 102 19.80 -8.33 5.69
CA GLN A 102 19.72 -9.65 5.09
C GLN A 102 19.76 -9.61 3.55
N SER A 103 19.86 -8.41 2.96
CA SER A 103 19.80 -8.22 1.51
C SER A 103 20.86 -9.02 0.77
N GLU A 104 22.07 -9.15 1.32
CA GLU A 104 23.14 -10.00 0.77
C GLU A 104 22.80 -11.49 0.85
N GLN A 105 22.21 -11.94 1.96
CA GLN A 105 21.81 -13.34 2.14
C GLN A 105 20.64 -13.74 1.24
N PHE A 106 19.82 -12.76 0.84
CA PHE A 106 18.69 -12.95 -0.05
C PHE A 106 18.99 -12.64 -1.52
N ARG A 107 20.22 -12.24 -1.88
CA ARG A 107 20.59 -12.02 -3.30
C ARG A 107 20.34 -13.29 -4.11
N GLY A 108 19.56 -13.16 -5.17
CA GLY A 108 19.22 -14.26 -6.07
C GLY A 108 18.18 -15.25 -5.51
N ARG A 109 17.62 -15.01 -4.32
CA ARG A 109 16.50 -15.81 -3.80
C ARG A 109 15.17 -15.25 -4.30
N GLU A 110 14.17 -16.12 -4.38
CA GLU A 110 12.79 -15.76 -4.74
C GLU A 110 11.93 -15.37 -3.54
N SER A 111 12.49 -15.43 -2.32
CA SER A 111 11.77 -15.18 -1.08
C SER A 111 12.69 -14.74 0.05
N TYR A 112 12.09 -14.16 1.10
CA TYR A 112 12.74 -13.90 2.39
C TYR A 112 11.94 -14.56 3.52
N SER A 113 12.57 -14.91 4.63
CA SER A 113 11.86 -15.52 5.76
C SER A 113 11.19 -14.48 6.66
N CYS A 114 9.99 -14.75 7.16
CA CYS A 114 9.42 -13.93 8.23
C CYS A 114 10.32 -13.98 9.48
N PRO A 115 10.65 -12.82 10.10
CA PRO A 115 11.49 -12.80 11.30
C PRO A 115 10.84 -13.42 12.55
N VAL A 116 9.54 -13.70 12.52
CA VAL A 116 8.79 -14.25 13.66
C VAL A 116 8.60 -15.76 13.53
N CYS A 117 8.12 -16.23 12.38
CA CYS A 117 7.74 -17.64 12.18
C CYS A 117 8.56 -18.36 11.09
N ASN A 118 9.54 -17.68 10.49
CA ASN A 118 10.40 -18.22 9.44
C ASN A 118 9.69 -18.66 8.14
N THR A 119 8.38 -18.39 8.00
CA THR A 119 7.62 -18.61 6.76
C THR A 119 8.28 -17.87 5.60
N ALA A 120 8.51 -18.56 4.48
CA ALA A 120 9.03 -17.95 3.26
C ALA A 120 7.98 -17.03 2.63
N ILE A 121 8.31 -15.75 2.52
CA ILE A 121 7.51 -14.71 1.88
C ILE A 121 8.12 -14.44 0.50
N MET A 122 7.39 -14.83 -0.54
CA MET A 122 7.85 -14.68 -1.92
C MET A 122 7.97 -13.21 -2.33
N TYR A 123 8.92 -12.94 -3.21
CA TYR A 123 8.95 -11.70 -3.97
C TYR A 123 7.80 -11.70 -4.98
N HIS A 124 7.44 -10.52 -5.47
CA HIS A 124 6.44 -10.38 -6.53
C HIS A 124 6.98 -11.01 -7.83
N PRO A 125 6.41 -12.12 -8.33
CA PRO A 125 6.99 -12.90 -9.43
C PRO A 125 7.30 -12.12 -10.72
N GLU A 126 6.44 -11.18 -11.12
CA GLU A 126 6.60 -10.46 -12.39
C GLU A 126 7.54 -9.26 -12.29
N CYS A 127 7.70 -8.66 -11.11
CA CYS A 127 8.54 -7.47 -10.95
C CYS A 127 9.79 -7.68 -10.08
N GLY A 128 9.92 -8.84 -9.42
CA GLY A 128 11.03 -9.19 -8.55
C GLY A 128 11.16 -8.32 -7.29
N HIS A 129 10.21 -7.42 -7.03
CA HIS A 129 10.25 -6.58 -5.85
C HIS A 129 9.81 -7.34 -4.59
N LEU A 130 10.38 -6.95 -3.46
CA LEU A 130 10.03 -7.48 -2.14
C LEU A 130 8.55 -7.24 -1.82
N CYS A 131 7.88 -8.29 -1.29
CA CYS A 131 6.57 -8.14 -0.68
C CYS A 131 6.73 -7.70 0.78
N HIS A 132 6.67 -6.39 1.06
CA HIS A 132 6.87 -5.84 2.40
C HIS A 132 5.63 -5.96 3.32
N GLY A 133 4.57 -6.63 2.89
CA GLY A 133 3.29 -6.67 3.59
C GLY A 133 2.50 -5.36 3.47
N GLN A 134 1.54 -5.15 4.37
CA GLN A 134 0.74 -3.93 4.48
C GLN A 134 0.87 -3.32 5.87
N ARG A 135 0.82 -1.98 5.95
CA ARG A 135 0.68 -1.31 7.24
C ARG A 135 -0.72 -1.60 7.79
N ILE A 136 -0.83 -1.75 9.10
CA ILE A 136 -2.14 -1.82 9.75
C ILE A 136 -2.99 -0.58 9.39
N PRO A 137 -4.26 -0.76 9.00
CA PRO A 137 -5.13 0.39 8.76
C PRO A 137 -5.34 1.21 10.03
N HIS A 138 -5.41 2.53 9.90
CA HIS A 138 -5.69 3.45 11.01
C HIS A 138 -7.13 3.34 11.56
N LEU A 139 -8.09 2.95 10.71
CA LEU A 139 -9.50 2.79 11.08
C LEU A 139 -9.85 1.30 11.13
N THR A 140 -10.51 0.88 12.21
CA THR A 140 -10.99 -0.51 12.35
C THR A 140 -11.96 -0.91 11.24
N ALA A 141 -12.78 0.03 10.74
CA ALA A 141 -13.67 -0.18 9.59
C ALA A 141 -12.92 -0.63 8.31
N ASP A 142 -11.62 -0.30 8.21
CA ASP A 142 -10.77 -0.69 7.08
C ASP A 142 -10.09 -2.05 7.27
N TYR A 143 -10.25 -2.74 8.41
CA TYR A 143 -9.62 -4.06 8.64
C TYR A 143 -10.17 -5.15 7.71
N SER A 144 -11.40 -4.97 7.24
CA SER A 144 -12.01 -5.82 6.19
C SER A 144 -11.36 -5.65 4.81
N LYS A 145 -10.59 -4.57 4.61
CA LYS A 145 -9.85 -4.29 3.36
C LYS A 145 -8.45 -4.90 3.34
N VAL A 146 -7.95 -5.37 4.48
CA VAL A 146 -6.69 -6.13 4.52
C VAL A 146 -6.93 -7.48 3.85
N PRO A 147 -6.11 -7.88 2.86
CA PRO A 147 -6.22 -9.18 2.21
C PRO A 147 -6.10 -10.32 3.23
N LEU A 148 -6.70 -11.46 2.89
CA LEU A 148 -6.51 -12.70 3.67
C LEU A 148 -5.03 -13.04 3.77
N VAL A 149 -4.56 -13.47 4.94
CA VAL A 149 -3.17 -13.96 5.10
C VAL A 149 -3.00 -15.31 4.40
N LEU A 150 -1.76 -15.77 4.21
CA LEU A 150 -1.46 -17.04 3.53
C LEU A 150 -2.17 -18.24 4.18
N SER A 151 -2.25 -18.28 5.51
CA SER A 151 -2.95 -19.33 6.27
C SER A 151 -4.47 -19.30 6.12
N GLU A 152 -5.04 -18.19 5.67
CA GLU A 152 -6.47 -18.01 5.39
C GLU A 152 -6.78 -18.18 3.88
N GLY A 153 -5.81 -18.63 3.08
CA GLY A 153 -5.96 -18.79 1.62
C GLY A 153 -5.66 -17.55 0.80
N GLY A 154 -5.00 -16.54 1.37
CA GLY A 154 -4.49 -15.40 0.63
C GLY A 154 -3.29 -15.73 -0.25
N PHE A 155 -3.02 -14.88 -1.24
CA PHE A 155 -1.92 -15.06 -2.20
C PHE A 155 -1.10 -13.79 -2.38
N ILE A 156 0.19 -13.91 -2.66
CA ILE A 156 1.02 -12.76 -3.03
C ILE A 156 0.78 -12.46 -4.51
N TYR A 157 0.47 -11.21 -4.85
CA TYR A 157 0.21 -10.84 -6.24
C TYR A 157 1.46 -10.88 -7.10
N ALA A 158 1.29 -11.08 -8.40
CA ALA A 158 2.36 -11.09 -9.39
C ALA A 158 3.22 -9.81 -9.39
N ARG A 159 2.60 -8.65 -9.10
CA ARG A 159 3.26 -7.33 -9.10
C ARG A 159 3.10 -6.62 -7.77
N CYS A 160 4.11 -5.82 -7.40
CA CYS A 160 3.97 -4.88 -6.31
C CYS A 160 3.02 -3.73 -6.69
N ALA A 161 2.54 -3.00 -5.69
CA ALA A 161 1.61 -1.89 -5.86
C ALA A 161 2.10 -0.86 -6.91
N GLY A 162 3.36 -0.44 -6.80
CA GLY A 162 3.98 0.51 -7.72
C GLY A 162 4.09 0.01 -9.17
N CYS A 163 4.37 -1.28 -9.36
CA CYS A 163 4.42 -1.86 -10.70
C CYS A 163 3.03 -2.05 -11.30
N GLU A 164 2.03 -2.40 -10.50
CA GLU A 164 0.65 -2.54 -10.97
C GLU A 164 0.08 -1.19 -11.44
N ILE A 165 0.26 -0.12 -10.65
CA ILE A 165 -0.21 1.21 -11.07
C ILE A 165 0.53 1.70 -12.33
N GLN A 166 1.82 1.42 -12.46
CA GLN A 166 2.59 1.76 -13.66
C GLN A 166 2.13 0.97 -14.90
N HIS A 167 1.79 -0.31 -14.72
CA HIS A 167 1.23 -1.14 -15.78
C HIS A 167 -0.11 -0.58 -16.27
N THR A 168 -1.04 -0.35 -15.34
CA THR A 168 -2.35 0.24 -15.65
C THR A 168 -2.20 1.63 -16.28
N PHE A 169 -1.25 2.45 -15.82
CA PHE A 169 -0.96 3.74 -16.44
C PHE A 169 -0.53 3.59 -17.91
N SER A 170 0.39 2.66 -18.19
CA SER A 170 0.86 2.38 -19.54
C SER A 170 -0.26 1.89 -20.46
N GLU A 171 -1.18 1.08 -19.97
CA GLU A 171 -2.35 0.62 -20.74
C GLU A 171 -3.32 1.77 -20.99
N MET A 172 -3.65 2.54 -19.94
CA MET A 172 -4.56 3.68 -20.04
C MET A 172 -4.07 4.79 -20.98
N THR A 173 -2.75 5.04 -21.01
CA THR A 173 -2.16 6.05 -21.88
C THR A 173 -2.39 5.74 -23.37
N GLN A 174 -2.50 4.47 -23.74
CA GLN A 174 -2.81 4.09 -25.14
C GLN A 174 -4.18 4.64 -25.57
N TYR A 175 -5.16 4.65 -24.67
CA TYR A 175 -6.49 5.17 -24.97
C TYR A 175 -6.51 6.69 -25.09
N THR A 176 -5.60 7.41 -24.41
CA THR A 176 -5.51 8.87 -24.57
C THR A 176 -5.07 9.29 -25.97
N GLY A 177 -4.32 8.44 -26.69
CA GLY A 177 -3.90 8.69 -28.07
C GLY A 177 -5.01 8.56 -29.11
N ILE A 178 -6.19 8.04 -28.73
CA ILE A 178 -7.38 7.97 -29.59
C ILE A 178 -8.02 9.35 -29.73
N TYR A 179 -7.88 10.19 -28.71
CA TYR A 179 -8.50 11.50 -28.68
C TYR A 179 -7.60 12.54 -29.35
N LYS A 180 -8.25 13.41 -30.12
CA LYS A 180 -7.63 14.60 -30.68
C LYS A 180 -7.65 15.70 -29.64
N TRP A 181 -6.47 16.18 -29.27
CA TRP A 181 -6.27 17.23 -28.26
C TRP A 181 -5.75 18.53 -28.87
N GLU A 182 -5.88 18.69 -30.20
CA GLU A 182 -5.28 19.81 -30.94
C GLU A 182 -5.80 21.17 -30.45
N ASP A 183 -7.06 21.24 -30.04
CA ASP A 183 -7.68 22.46 -29.48
C ASP A 183 -7.20 22.79 -28.06
N GLU A 184 -6.62 21.83 -27.35
CA GLU A 184 -6.15 21.99 -25.97
C GLU A 184 -4.65 22.31 -25.88
N VAL A 185 -3.90 22.05 -26.97
CA VAL A 185 -2.44 22.17 -27.03
C VAL A 185 -2.06 23.38 -27.89
N GLU A 186 -1.58 24.43 -27.24
CA GLU A 186 -1.27 25.73 -27.86
C GLU A 186 0.18 25.82 -28.37
N SER A 187 1.05 24.89 -27.98
CA SER A 187 2.47 24.94 -28.33
C SER A 187 3.13 23.55 -28.36
N THR A 188 4.24 23.44 -29.07
CA THR A 188 5.06 22.21 -29.17
C THR A 188 5.73 21.78 -27.87
N ASN A 189 5.65 22.61 -26.83
CA ASN A 189 6.15 22.32 -25.50
C ASN A 189 5.05 21.76 -24.58
N GLN A 190 3.80 21.72 -25.05
CA GLN A 190 2.67 21.22 -24.28
C GLN A 190 2.28 19.81 -24.72
N TYR A 191 1.78 19.03 -23.76
CA TYR A 191 1.26 17.69 -24.01
C TYR A 191 0.21 17.31 -22.98
N ILE A 192 -0.62 16.35 -23.33
CA ILE A 192 -1.64 15.81 -22.45
C ILE A 192 -1.04 14.63 -21.69
N SER A 193 -1.21 14.61 -20.37
CA SER A 193 -0.83 13.48 -19.53
C SER A 193 -2.01 12.99 -18.73
N LEU A 194 -2.15 11.67 -18.70
CA LEU A 194 -2.95 11.01 -17.69
C LEU A 194 -2.28 11.20 -16.31
N GLY A 195 -3.08 11.20 -15.26
CA GLY A 195 -2.63 11.12 -13.89
C GLY A 195 -3.61 10.33 -13.05
N PHE A 196 -3.11 9.63 -12.04
CA PHE A 196 -3.92 8.97 -11.04
C PHE A 196 -3.75 9.68 -9.71
N LEU A 197 -4.83 10.22 -9.16
CA LEU A 197 -4.83 11.03 -7.95
C LEU A 197 -5.30 10.19 -6.76
N ASP A 198 -4.44 9.96 -5.78
CA ASP A 198 -4.84 9.39 -4.51
C ASP A 198 -5.43 10.49 -3.60
N PRO A 199 -6.72 10.43 -3.24
CA PRO A 199 -7.37 11.50 -2.46
C PRO A 199 -7.03 11.47 -0.96
N ARG A 200 -6.31 10.44 -0.48
CA ARG A 200 -5.95 10.32 0.94
C ARG A 200 -4.99 11.43 1.38
N PRO A 201 -4.94 11.81 2.67
CA PRO A 201 -3.92 12.69 3.20
C PRO A 201 -2.51 12.19 2.83
N GLY A 202 -1.67 13.07 2.26
CA GLY A 202 -0.35 12.68 1.76
C GLY A 202 -0.36 11.81 0.49
N GLY A 203 -1.53 11.63 -0.14
CA GLY A 203 -1.69 10.95 -1.41
C GLY A 203 -0.89 11.62 -2.53
N PHE A 204 -0.45 10.81 -3.50
CA PHE A 204 0.37 11.27 -4.60
C PHE A 204 -0.44 11.30 -5.89
N LEU A 205 -0.03 12.20 -6.78
CA LEU A 205 -0.43 12.15 -8.17
C LEU A 205 0.58 11.28 -8.92
N TYR A 206 0.14 10.10 -9.36
CA TYR A 206 0.90 9.23 -10.25
C TYR A 206 0.73 9.74 -11.67
N MET A 207 1.74 10.35 -12.24
CA MET A 207 1.79 10.65 -13.67
C MET A 207 2.91 9.83 -14.31
N ASP A 208 3.03 9.89 -15.64
CA ASP A 208 4.14 9.28 -16.38
C ASP A 208 5.49 9.73 -15.79
N GLY A 209 6.00 8.91 -14.89
CA GLY A 209 7.21 9.11 -14.13
C GLY A 209 8.31 8.24 -14.69
N SER A 210 8.48 8.20 -16.02
CA SER A 210 9.71 7.62 -16.59
C SER A 210 10.88 8.21 -15.81
N ARG A 211 11.60 7.37 -15.07
CA ARG A 211 12.80 7.72 -14.28
C ARG A 211 13.98 8.05 -15.20
N GLU A 212 13.74 8.69 -16.34
CA GLU A 212 14.83 9.22 -17.14
C GLU A 212 15.27 10.53 -16.49
N PRO A 213 16.50 10.59 -15.92
CA PRO A 213 17.05 11.81 -15.32
C PRO A 213 17.26 12.95 -16.33
N LYS A 214 16.87 12.75 -17.60
CA LYS A 214 16.97 13.70 -18.69
C LYS A 214 15.63 14.33 -19.10
N ARG A 215 14.49 13.93 -18.51
CA ARG A 215 13.21 14.57 -18.87
C ARG A 215 13.19 16.05 -18.40
N PRO A 216 12.66 16.96 -19.23
CA PRO A 216 12.49 18.36 -18.84
C PRO A 216 11.65 18.46 -17.57
N ILE A 217 11.92 19.47 -16.74
CA ILE A 217 10.97 19.86 -15.69
C ILE A 217 9.63 20.16 -16.37
N CYS A 218 8.57 19.47 -15.93
CA CYS A 218 7.22 19.63 -16.46
C CYS A 218 6.36 20.40 -15.46
N GLU A 219 5.66 21.42 -15.95
CA GLU A 219 4.68 22.19 -15.20
C GLU A 219 3.26 21.72 -15.54
N ARG A 220 2.41 21.65 -14.51
CA ARG A 220 0.97 21.41 -14.70
C ARG A 220 0.33 22.76 -15.05
N VAL A 221 -0.15 22.90 -16.28
CA VAL A 221 -0.81 24.13 -16.74
C VAL A 221 -2.23 24.18 -16.21
N ARG A 222 -3.05 23.16 -16.52
CA ARG A 222 -4.42 23.04 -16.03
C ARG A 222 -4.92 21.60 -16.06
N ARG A 223 -5.95 21.34 -15.25
CA ARG A 223 -6.71 20.09 -15.29
C ARG A 223 -7.74 20.15 -16.41
N LEU A 224 -7.85 19.08 -17.18
CA LEU A 224 -8.80 18.95 -18.27
C LEU A 224 -9.99 18.08 -17.84
N GLN A 225 -11.11 18.25 -18.54
CA GLN A 225 -12.23 17.33 -18.40
C GLN A 225 -11.83 15.97 -18.94
N THR A 226 -12.08 14.93 -18.15
CA THR A 226 -11.80 13.56 -18.57
C THR A 226 -12.99 13.05 -19.40
N PRO A 227 -12.77 12.59 -20.64
CA PRO A 227 -13.81 11.97 -21.46
C PRO A 227 -14.54 10.83 -20.75
N GLU A 228 -15.84 10.68 -21.03
CA GLU A 228 -16.67 9.70 -20.33
C GLU A 228 -16.29 8.25 -20.64
N GLU A 229 -15.79 7.98 -21.85
CA GLU A 229 -15.32 6.64 -22.22
C GLU A 229 -14.03 6.30 -21.47
N LEU A 230 -13.12 7.27 -21.26
CA LEU A 230 -11.93 7.08 -20.41
C LEU A 230 -12.31 6.83 -18.95
N LYS A 231 -13.32 7.55 -18.42
CA LYS A 231 -13.85 7.26 -17.08
C LYS A 231 -14.42 5.85 -17.00
N THR A 232 -15.16 5.42 -18.03
CA THR A 232 -15.75 4.08 -18.10
C THR A 232 -14.68 2.99 -18.08
N ILE A 233 -13.62 3.16 -18.87
CA ILE A 233 -12.46 2.24 -18.87
C ILE A 233 -11.79 2.23 -17.48
N TRP A 234 -11.60 3.39 -16.87
CA TRP A 234 -11.02 3.48 -15.53
C TRP A 234 -11.85 2.80 -14.46
N GLU A 235 -13.17 2.97 -14.47
CA GLU A 235 -14.06 2.29 -13.54
C GLU A 235 -14.00 0.77 -13.70
N ALA A 236 -13.76 0.25 -14.91
CA ALA A 236 -13.51 -1.18 -15.11
C ALA A 236 -12.21 -1.63 -14.40
N TYR A 237 -11.11 -0.89 -14.55
CA TYR A 237 -9.86 -1.16 -13.81
C TYR A 237 -10.06 -1.09 -12.30
N ARG A 238 -10.77 -0.07 -11.79
CA ARG A 238 -11.08 0.08 -10.36
C ARG A 238 -11.85 -1.12 -9.81
N LYS A 239 -12.86 -1.62 -10.53
CA LYS A 239 -13.62 -2.81 -10.12
C LYS A 239 -12.74 -4.05 -10.03
N VAL A 240 -11.85 -4.25 -11.01
CA VAL A 240 -10.87 -5.35 -10.99
C VAL A 240 -9.93 -5.20 -9.81
N TRP A 241 -9.47 -3.99 -9.52
CA TRP A 241 -8.62 -3.68 -8.38
C TRP A 241 -9.29 -3.96 -7.03
N VAL A 242 -10.55 -3.58 -6.83
CA VAL A 242 -11.31 -3.90 -5.60
C VAL A 242 -11.30 -5.41 -5.34
N LEU A 243 -11.49 -6.22 -6.39
CA LEU A 243 -11.45 -7.67 -6.27
C LEU A 243 -10.03 -8.17 -5.98
N LYS A 244 -9.04 -7.70 -6.74
CA LYS A 244 -7.64 -8.08 -6.55
C LYS A 244 -7.14 -7.76 -5.13
N PHE A 245 -7.41 -6.57 -4.60
CA PHE A 245 -6.93 -6.14 -3.29
C PHE A 245 -7.62 -6.85 -2.12
N LYS A 246 -8.78 -7.49 -2.33
CA LYS A 246 -9.37 -8.39 -1.32
C LYS A 246 -8.68 -9.74 -1.27
N THR A 247 -8.19 -10.23 -2.41
CA THR A 247 -7.66 -11.61 -2.53
C THR A 247 -6.14 -11.67 -2.42
N PHE A 248 -5.44 -10.63 -2.90
CA PHE A 248 -3.99 -10.65 -3.04
C PHE A 248 -3.27 -9.65 -2.14
N TRP A 249 -2.15 -10.08 -1.57
CA TRP A 249 -1.18 -9.24 -0.88
C TRP A 249 -0.52 -8.28 -1.87
N ILE A 250 -0.96 -7.04 -1.79
CA ILE A 250 -0.34 -5.89 -2.46
C ILE A 250 -0.23 -4.79 -1.43
N SER A 251 0.91 -4.12 -1.32
CA SER A 251 1.19 -3.20 -0.22
C SER A 251 0.25 -1.98 -0.13
N HIS A 252 -0.55 -1.71 -1.16
CA HIS A 252 -1.44 -0.56 -1.21
C HIS A 252 -2.69 -0.82 -2.04
N ASP A 253 -3.84 -0.47 -1.50
CA ASP A 253 -5.12 -0.47 -2.21
C ASP A 253 -5.27 0.83 -3.02
N PHE A 254 -5.40 0.70 -4.34
CA PHE A 254 -5.62 1.81 -5.27
C PHE A 254 -7.07 1.96 -5.74
N SER A 255 -8.00 1.19 -5.18
CA SER A 255 -9.42 1.22 -5.57
C SER A 255 -10.08 2.59 -5.42
N ASN A 256 -9.54 3.48 -4.59
CA ASN A 256 -10.05 4.83 -4.36
C ASN A 256 -9.30 5.92 -5.15
N VAL A 257 -8.35 5.54 -5.98
CA VAL A 257 -7.61 6.49 -6.80
C VAL A 257 -8.53 7.05 -7.91
N GLY A 258 -8.44 8.35 -8.15
CA GLY A 258 -9.20 9.04 -9.19
C GLY A 258 -8.40 9.19 -10.47
N LEU A 259 -9.08 9.11 -11.63
CA LEU A 259 -8.49 9.47 -12.90
C LEU A 259 -8.47 10.98 -13.09
N CYS A 260 -7.35 11.50 -13.57
CA CYS A 260 -7.19 12.89 -13.94
C CYS A 260 -6.51 13.02 -15.29
N LEU A 261 -6.84 14.09 -16.00
CA LEU A 261 -6.18 14.49 -17.23
C LEU A 261 -5.61 15.90 -17.04
N TYR A 262 -4.37 16.11 -17.47
CA TYR A 262 -3.67 17.38 -17.33
C TYR A 262 -3.06 17.82 -18.65
N LEU A 263 -3.15 19.12 -18.91
CA LEU A 263 -2.26 19.81 -19.84
C LEU A 263 -0.94 20.09 -19.12
N MET A 264 0.12 19.50 -19.62
CA MET A 264 1.48 19.63 -19.12
C MET A 264 2.28 20.53 -20.04
N LYS A 265 3.23 21.29 -19.50
CA LYS A 265 4.18 22.11 -20.26
C LYS A 265 5.61 21.75 -19.89
N THR A 266 6.45 21.56 -20.89
CA THR A 266 7.88 21.28 -20.75
C THR A 266 8.71 22.55 -20.92
N MET A 267 9.84 22.64 -20.21
CA MET A 267 10.80 23.75 -20.36
C MET A 267 11.51 23.75 -21.73
N LYS A 268 11.63 22.60 -22.38
CA LYS A 268 12.23 22.43 -23.72
C LYS A 268 11.21 21.75 -24.62
N PRO A 269 11.14 22.09 -25.92
CA PRO A 269 10.26 21.41 -26.86
C PRO A 269 10.41 19.90 -26.76
N LEU A 270 9.28 19.21 -26.83
CA LEU A 270 9.29 17.75 -26.92
C LEU A 270 10.10 17.36 -28.16
N PRO A 271 10.94 16.31 -28.08
CA PRO A 271 11.57 15.76 -29.27
C PRO A 271 10.47 15.48 -30.29
N GLN A 272 10.64 15.95 -31.52
CA GLN A 272 9.74 15.54 -32.60
C GLN A 272 9.88 14.03 -32.73
N THR A 273 8.91 13.28 -32.21
CA THR A 273 8.89 11.84 -32.40
C THR A 273 8.74 11.57 -33.89
N PRO A 274 9.54 10.65 -34.47
CA PRO A 274 9.24 10.13 -35.79
C PRO A 274 7.82 9.58 -35.73
N LYS A 275 6.99 9.98 -36.71
CA LYS A 275 5.68 9.35 -36.93
C LYS A 275 5.89 7.83 -36.93
N THR A 276 5.07 7.13 -36.15
CA THR A 276 5.01 5.66 -36.02
C THR A 276 6.19 4.96 -35.33
N GLN A 277 6.03 4.64 -34.04
CA GLN A 277 6.11 3.29 -33.45
C GLN A 277 6.33 3.40 -31.93
N GLY A 278 5.50 2.68 -31.17
CA GLY A 278 5.53 2.66 -29.72
C GLY A 278 6.89 2.21 -29.18
N PHE A 279 7.62 3.13 -28.56
CA PHE A 279 8.78 2.79 -27.76
C PHE A 279 8.34 2.28 -26.39
N PHE A 280 7.96 1.00 -26.34
CA PHE A 280 7.96 0.23 -25.10
C PHE A 280 9.42 -0.09 -24.73
N ARG A 281 10.05 0.74 -23.90
CA ARG A 281 11.23 0.29 -23.16
C ARG A 281 10.78 -0.51 -21.94
N ARG A 282 10.77 -1.84 -22.08
CA ARG A 282 10.93 -2.76 -20.94
C ARG A 282 12.20 -2.35 -20.19
N VAL A 283 12.07 -1.96 -18.93
CA VAL A 283 13.21 -1.95 -18.00
C VAL A 283 13.02 -3.16 -17.08
N PHE A 284 13.54 -4.31 -17.51
CA PHE A 284 13.85 -5.40 -16.59
C PHE A 284 15.30 -5.24 -16.10
N SER A 285 15.47 -5.54 -14.82
CA SER A 285 16.70 -5.89 -14.09
C SER A 285 17.91 -4.95 -14.20
N ARG A 286 18.30 -4.35 -13.07
CA ARG A 286 19.71 -4.32 -12.71
C ARG A 286 20.03 -5.60 -11.95
N GLY A 287 20.41 -6.65 -12.70
CA GLY A 287 21.48 -7.52 -12.23
C GLY A 287 22.77 -6.76 -12.41
N SER A 288 23.43 -6.39 -11.32
CA SER A 288 24.77 -5.82 -11.38
C SER A 288 25.75 -6.98 -11.39
N SER A 289 26.33 -7.24 -12.57
CA SER A 289 27.63 -7.87 -12.69
C SER A 289 28.69 -6.86 -12.22
N ILE A 290 29.41 -7.22 -11.16
CA ILE A 290 30.89 -7.36 -11.05
C ILE A 290 31.11 -8.19 -9.79
#